data_AF-A0A370AIC0-F1
#
_entry.id   AF-A0A370AIC0-F1
#
_cell.length_a   1.000
_cell.length_b   1.000
_cell.length_c   1.000
_cell.angle_alpha   90.00
_cell.angle_beta   90.00
_cell.angle_gamma   90.00
#
_symmetry.space_group_name_H-M   'P 1'
#
loop_
_entity.id
_entity.type
_entity.pdbx_description
1 polymer ?
#
loop_
_entity_poly.entity_id
_entity_poly.type
_entity_poly.pdbx_seq_one_letter_code
_entity_poly.pdbx_strand_id
1 'polypeptide(L)'
;MAEELSYILITPYTIAKSRTGGVLSRLLSRIDLELVGTQIFAPTQELAEAYAAALYKQAVATSSSSARLLSDFVLKTFAPTNGRRHRVMMLLFRGDDACKKLSDIAGALYPENRSIESINGETIRDTYADLVIDSEGKILYFEPAVMTPRSQRTAAENMKIFAPFLSIEPNIVENIAYPANAEIERTLVIIKPDNWKYASSRPGTIIDMFSRTGLRLIGCKKYQMTVSEALEFYGPVKDALIGKLGPMFGSRAKVVLEKEFGLPLSIEMDKHLTDSFGREYAVDQFNKIIEFMSGTRPDKCPDEELDSPGKVKCMVLIYEGVDAVNKIRDVLGPTDPTKAPGGTIRREFGHDVMVNTAHASDSPENAEREMGIVRIQNNRCGMIMTDYIKDK
;
A
#
# COMPACT_ATOMS: atom_id res chain seq x y z
N MET A 1 -2.32 -1.01 -29.24
CA MET A 1 -3.68 -0.70 -28.76
C MET A 1 -3.54 0.39 -27.71
N ALA A 2 -4.55 1.25 -27.52
CA ALA A 2 -4.44 2.28 -26.48
C ALA A 2 -4.63 1.61 -25.11
N GLU A 3 -3.71 1.84 -24.17
CA GLU A 3 -3.76 1.21 -22.84
C GLU A 3 -5.11 1.47 -22.15
N GLU A 4 -5.64 0.44 -21.50
CA GLU A 4 -6.84 0.55 -20.67
C GLU A 4 -6.46 1.05 -19.27
N LEU A 5 -7.40 1.78 -18.66
CA LEU A 5 -7.34 2.15 -17.25
C LEU A 5 -8.57 1.58 -16.57
N SER A 6 -8.37 0.83 -15.49
CA SER A 6 -9.45 0.20 -14.74
C SER A 6 -9.12 0.16 -13.25
N TYR A 7 -10.09 -0.19 -12.41
CA TYR A 7 -9.93 -0.15 -10.96
C TYR A 7 -10.62 -1.32 -10.28
N ILE A 8 -10.17 -1.63 -9.08
CA ILE A 8 -10.87 -2.51 -8.15
C ILE A 8 -11.09 -1.77 -6.83
N LEU A 9 -12.31 -1.86 -6.31
CA LEU A 9 -12.71 -1.33 -5.01
C LEU A 9 -12.78 -2.50 -4.04
N ILE A 10 -12.10 -2.38 -2.90
CA ILE A 10 -12.30 -3.27 -1.75
C ILE A 10 -13.42 -2.67 -0.90
N THR A 11 -14.45 -3.47 -0.64
CA THR A 11 -15.70 -2.99 -0.02
C THR A 11 -15.53 -2.63 1.46
N PRO A 12 -16.44 -1.83 2.03
CA PRO A 12 -16.38 -1.45 3.43
C PRO A 12 -16.32 -2.62 4.41
N TYR A 13 -17.12 -3.65 4.20
CA TYR A 13 -17.13 -4.83 5.06
C TYR A 13 -15.80 -5.59 4.99
N THR A 14 -15.25 -5.74 3.78
CA THR A 14 -13.95 -6.41 3.57
C THR A 14 -12.81 -5.71 4.28
N ILE A 15 -12.80 -4.37 4.24
CA ILE A 15 -11.83 -3.56 5.00
C ILE A 15 -12.08 -3.68 6.51
N ALA A 16 -13.33 -3.61 6.95
CA ALA A 16 -13.70 -3.69 8.36
C ALA A 16 -13.36 -5.05 8.99
N LYS A 17 -13.44 -6.14 8.22
CA LYS A 17 -13.05 -7.50 8.62
C LYS A 17 -11.57 -7.78 8.44
N SER A 18 -10.75 -6.77 8.13
CA SER A 18 -9.30 -6.93 7.93
C SER A 18 -8.92 -7.90 6.79
N ARG A 19 -9.84 -8.15 5.84
CA ARG A 19 -9.62 -9.06 4.69
C ARG A 19 -8.81 -8.42 3.56
N THR A 20 -8.45 -7.15 3.68
CA THR A 20 -7.73 -6.36 2.66
C THR A 20 -6.42 -7.03 2.21
N GLY A 21 -5.60 -7.52 3.14
CA GLY A 21 -4.33 -8.16 2.82
C GLY A 21 -4.51 -9.44 1.99
N GLY A 22 -5.45 -10.29 2.40
CA GLY A 22 -5.82 -11.49 1.65
C GLY A 22 -6.35 -11.21 0.24
N VAL A 23 -7.17 -10.17 0.07
CA VAL A 23 -7.65 -9.72 -1.25
C VAL A 23 -6.47 -9.25 -2.12
N LEU A 24 -5.61 -8.40 -1.58
CA LEU A 24 -4.43 -7.89 -2.27
C LEU A 24 -3.44 -9.00 -2.66
N SER A 25 -3.27 -9.99 -1.79
CA SER A 25 -2.36 -11.13 -2.01
C SER A 25 -2.79 -11.93 -3.24
N ARG A 26 -4.09 -12.19 -3.39
CA ARG A 26 -4.66 -12.87 -4.56
C ARG A 26 -4.62 -12.00 -5.82
N LEU A 27 -4.87 -10.71 -5.68
CA LEU A 27 -4.87 -9.77 -6.79
C LEU A 27 -3.45 -9.59 -7.39
N LEU A 28 -2.50 -9.19 -6.55
CA LEU A 28 -1.16 -8.78 -6.96
C LEU A 28 -0.27 -9.94 -7.40
N SER A 29 -0.59 -11.18 -7.02
CA SER A 29 0.13 -12.38 -7.46
C SER A 29 -0.24 -12.85 -8.86
N ARG A 30 -1.36 -12.37 -9.44
CA ARG A 30 -1.92 -12.86 -10.70
C ARG A 30 -2.06 -11.80 -11.78
N ILE A 31 -1.82 -10.54 -11.42
CA ILE A 31 -2.02 -9.41 -12.30
C ILE A 31 -0.69 -8.99 -12.93
N ASP A 32 -0.71 -8.76 -14.24
CA ASP A 32 0.39 -8.21 -15.04
C ASP A 32 0.13 -6.74 -15.42
N LEU A 33 -0.79 -6.07 -14.73
CA LEU A 33 -1.12 -4.66 -14.91
C LEU A 33 -0.26 -3.77 -14.01
N GLU A 34 -0.01 -2.56 -14.48
CA GLU A 34 0.68 -1.55 -13.70
C GLU A 34 -0.25 -0.96 -12.62
N LEU A 35 0.11 -1.09 -11.34
CA LEU A 35 -0.54 -0.31 -10.27
C LEU A 35 -0.11 1.16 -10.36
N VAL A 36 -1.03 2.03 -10.77
CA VAL A 36 -0.76 3.45 -11.01
C VAL A 36 -1.28 4.37 -9.90
N GLY A 37 -2.23 3.91 -9.08
CA GLY A 37 -2.76 4.70 -7.97
C GLY A 37 -3.46 3.85 -6.93
N THR A 38 -3.47 4.32 -5.68
CA THR A 38 -4.26 3.74 -4.59
C THR A 38 -4.78 4.84 -3.69
N GLN A 39 -6.02 4.72 -3.20
CA GLN A 39 -6.59 5.68 -2.26
C GLN A 39 -7.61 4.97 -1.36
N ILE A 40 -7.57 5.26 -0.05
CA ILE A 40 -8.68 4.96 0.85
C ILE A 40 -9.49 6.23 1.00
N PHE A 41 -10.80 6.11 0.84
CA PHE A 41 -11.74 7.23 0.90
C PHE A 41 -13.05 6.82 1.59
N ALA A 42 -13.87 7.81 1.91
CA ALA A 42 -15.19 7.60 2.51
C ALA A 42 -16.27 8.22 1.62
N PRO A 43 -17.05 7.44 0.85
CA PRO A 43 -18.09 7.96 -0.03
C PRO A 43 -19.09 8.86 0.72
N THR A 44 -19.50 9.95 0.07
CA THR A 44 -20.69 10.71 0.49
C THR A 44 -21.96 9.99 0.02
N GLN A 45 -23.11 10.48 0.48
CA GLN A 45 -24.41 9.99 0.01
C GLN A 45 -24.52 10.16 -1.51
N GLU A 46 -24.15 11.33 -2.02
CA GLU A 46 -24.25 11.70 -3.43
C GLU A 46 -23.36 10.81 -4.30
N LEU A 47 -22.13 10.52 -3.86
CA LEU A 47 -21.22 9.63 -4.59
C LEU A 47 -21.78 8.20 -4.66
N ALA A 48 -22.29 7.68 -3.53
CA ALA A 48 -22.85 6.35 -3.46
C ALA A 48 -24.09 6.21 -4.37
N GLU A 49 -24.99 7.20 -4.35
CA GLU A 49 -26.18 7.24 -5.21
C GLU A 49 -25.81 7.33 -6.70
N ALA A 50 -24.87 8.21 -7.06
CA ALA A 50 -24.40 8.35 -8.44
C ALA A 50 -23.80 7.04 -8.96
N TYR A 51 -22.96 6.38 -8.15
CA TYR A 51 -22.36 5.10 -8.52
C TYR A 51 -23.39 3.97 -8.62
N ALA A 52 -24.33 3.89 -7.67
CA ALA A 52 -25.42 2.93 -7.71
C ALA A 52 -26.32 3.12 -8.95
N ALA A 53 -26.64 4.36 -9.31
CA ALA A 53 -27.42 4.68 -10.50
C ALA A 53 -26.71 4.25 -11.80
N ALA A 54 -25.38 4.43 -11.88
CA ALA A 54 -24.59 3.95 -13.00
C ALA A 54 -24.63 2.41 -13.14
N LEU A 55 -24.52 1.68 -12.02
CA LEU A 55 -24.67 0.23 -11.99
C LEU A 55 -26.08 -0.23 -12.38
N TYR A 56 -27.11 0.46 -11.91
CA TYR A 56 -28.50 0.17 -12.25
C TYR A 56 -28.78 0.36 -13.75
N LYS A 57 -28.29 1.46 -14.33
CA LYS A 57 -28.39 1.72 -15.77
C LYS A 57 -27.76 0.59 -16.60
N GLN A 58 -26.63 0.06 -16.15
CA GLN A 58 -25.98 -1.10 -16.78
C GLN A 58 -26.80 -2.38 -16.61
N ALA A 59 -27.38 -2.59 -15.42
CA ALA A 59 -28.26 -3.72 -15.15
C ALA A 59 -29.44 -3.76 -16.12
N VAL A 60 -30.10 -2.61 -16.34
CA VAL A 60 -31.19 -2.47 -17.30
C VAL A 60 -30.72 -2.72 -18.73
N ALA A 61 -29.60 -2.12 -19.14
CA ALA A 61 -29.07 -2.27 -20.50
C ALA A 61 -28.65 -3.71 -20.84
N THR A 62 -28.25 -4.51 -19.85
CA THR A 62 -27.75 -5.88 -20.03
C THR A 62 -28.71 -6.96 -19.51
N SER A 63 -29.87 -6.57 -18.98
CA SER A 63 -30.78 -7.47 -18.24
C SER A 63 -30.08 -8.29 -17.13
N SER A 64 -29.05 -7.73 -16.50
CA SER A 64 -28.21 -8.43 -15.52
C SER A 64 -28.75 -8.30 -14.10
N SER A 65 -29.19 -9.42 -13.52
CA SER A 65 -29.59 -9.51 -12.10
C SER A 65 -28.44 -9.15 -11.15
N SER A 66 -27.21 -9.57 -11.46
CA SER A 66 -26.02 -9.26 -10.65
C SER A 66 -25.74 -7.76 -10.58
N ALA A 67 -25.91 -7.00 -11.66
CA ALA A 67 -25.67 -5.56 -11.66
C ALA A 67 -26.71 -4.80 -10.82
N ARG A 68 -27.96 -5.27 -10.79
CA ARG A 68 -28.99 -4.74 -9.89
C ARG A 68 -28.62 -5.01 -8.42
N LEU A 69 -28.19 -6.22 -8.11
CA LEU A 69 -27.76 -6.59 -6.76
C LEU A 69 -26.56 -5.75 -6.28
N LEU A 70 -25.61 -5.44 -7.17
CA LEU A 70 -24.49 -4.54 -6.86
C LEU A 70 -24.95 -3.08 -6.64
N SER A 71 -25.93 -2.59 -7.40
CA SER A 71 -26.52 -1.26 -7.19
C SER A 71 -27.15 -1.14 -5.81
N ASP A 72 -28.00 -2.10 -5.43
CA ASP A 72 -28.65 -2.15 -4.11
C ASP A 72 -27.61 -2.25 -2.98
N PHE A 73 -26.55 -3.03 -3.20
CA PHE A 73 -25.43 -3.16 -2.25
C PHE A 73 -24.70 -1.84 -2.02
N VAL A 74 -24.43 -1.06 -3.08
CA VAL A 74 -23.78 0.26 -2.98
C VAL A 74 -24.66 1.21 -2.16
N LEU A 75 -25.96 1.30 -2.46
CA LEU A 75 -26.88 2.15 -1.71
C LEU A 75 -26.93 1.79 -0.22
N LYS A 76 -26.85 0.49 0.10
CA LYS A 76 -26.92 0.02 1.48
C LYS A 76 -25.60 0.18 2.24
N THR A 77 -24.47 -0.03 1.58
CA THR A 77 -23.18 -0.30 2.25
C THR A 77 -22.14 0.79 2.01
N PHE A 78 -22.16 1.44 0.85
CA PHE A 78 -21.23 2.54 0.55
C PHE A 78 -21.76 3.87 1.07
N ALA A 79 -23.08 4.05 1.03
CA ALA A 79 -23.73 5.25 1.57
C ALA A 79 -23.50 5.37 3.09
N PRO A 80 -23.41 6.61 3.63
CA PRO A 80 -23.28 6.81 5.06
C PRO A 80 -24.42 6.18 5.86
N THR A 81 -24.12 5.61 7.03
CA THR A 81 -25.13 5.07 7.95
C THR A 81 -25.02 5.78 9.29
N ASN A 82 -26.14 6.30 9.81
CA ASN A 82 -26.17 7.09 11.06
C ASN A 82 -25.12 8.22 11.07
N GLY A 83 -25.01 8.96 9.95
CA GLY A 83 -24.05 10.05 9.78
C GLY A 83 -22.59 9.62 9.57
N ARG A 84 -22.29 8.31 9.56
CA ARG A 84 -20.92 7.78 9.42
C ARG A 84 -20.65 7.32 8.00
N ARG A 85 -19.67 7.92 7.34
CA ARG A 85 -19.14 7.46 6.04
C ARG A 85 -18.28 6.20 6.21
N HIS A 86 -18.35 5.27 5.27
CA HIS A 86 -17.63 3.99 5.36
C HIS A 86 -16.39 3.97 4.47
N ARG A 87 -15.30 3.32 4.92
CA ARG A 87 -14.05 3.28 4.15
C ARG A 87 -14.19 2.37 2.94
N VAL A 88 -13.69 2.83 1.79
CA VAL A 88 -13.49 2.04 0.57
C VAL A 88 -12.05 2.22 0.15
N MET A 89 -11.41 1.16 -0.36
CA MET A 89 -10.05 1.22 -0.89
C MET A 89 -10.11 1.01 -2.40
N MET A 90 -9.60 1.98 -3.16
CA MET A 90 -9.43 1.87 -4.60
C MET A 90 -7.99 1.53 -4.94
N LEU A 91 -7.83 0.62 -5.89
CA LEU A 91 -6.59 0.33 -6.58
C LEU A 91 -6.82 0.57 -8.07
N LEU A 92 -6.00 1.44 -8.67
CA LEU A 92 -6.09 1.85 -10.07
C LEU A 92 -4.98 1.18 -10.86
N PHE A 93 -5.35 0.51 -11.95
CA PHE A 93 -4.45 -0.28 -12.78
C PHE A 93 -4.49 0.17 -14.23
N ARG A 94 -3.32 0.16 -14.88
CA ARG A 94 -3.14 0.47 -16.30
C ARG A 94 -2.50 -0.70 -17.04
N GLY A 95 -2.94 -0.94 -18.27
CA GLY A 95 -2.34 -1.93 -19.17
C GLY A 95 -3.35 -2.51 -20.14
N ASP A 96 -2.93 -3.52 -20.90
CA ASP A 96 -3.79 -4.19 -21.87
C ASP A 96 -4.86 -5.06 -21.19
N ASP A 97 -6.10 -4.97 -21.69
CA ASP A 97 -7.27 -5.69 -21.21
C ASP A 97 -7.52 -5.53 -19.69
N ALA A 98 -7.20 -4.35 -19.14
CA ALA A 98 -7.23 -4.08 -17.72
C ALA A 98 -8.59 -4.44 -17.07
N CYS A 99 -9.70 -4.08 -17.72
CA CYS A 99 -11.04 -4.38 -17.20
C CYS A 99 -11.32 -5.89 -17.16
N LYS A 100 -10.97 -6.61 -18.23
CA LYS A 100 -11.20 -8.05 -18.33
C LYS A 100 -10.37 -8.79 -17.28
N LYS A 101 -9.07 -8.51 -17.20
CA LYS A 101 -8.15 -9.16 -16.25
C LYS A 101 -8.58 -8.94 -14.81
N LEU A 102 -8.93 -7.71 -14.43
CA LEU A 102 -9.44 -7.43 -13.08
C LEU A 102 -10.77 -8.14 -12.81
N SER A 103 -11.69 -8.16 -13.77
CA SER A 103 -12.97 -8.88 -13.63
C SER A 103 -12.77 -10.39 -13.47
N ASP A 104 -11.85 -11.00 -14.23
CA ASP A 104 -11.56 -12.43 -14.16
C ASP A 104 -10.95 -12.81 -12.80
N ILE A 105 -9.99 -12.02 -12.30
CA ILE A 105 -9.39 -12.23 -10.98
C ILE A 105 -10.42 -12.01 -9.86
N ALA A 106 -11.27 -10.99 -9.99
CA ALA A 106 -12.35 -10.73 -9.03
C ALA A 106 -13.35 -11.88 -8.99
N GLY A 107 -13.66 -12.48 -10.14
CA GLY A 107 -14.60 -13.58 -10.30
C GLY A 107 -16.02 -13.13 -10.56
N ALA A 108 -16.88 -14.06 -10.97
CA ALA A 108 -18.26 -13.76 -11.29
C ALA A 108 -19.18 -13.72 -10.04
N LEU A 109 -20.39 -13.20 -10.24
CA LEU A 109 -21.45 -13.10 -9.23
C LEU A 109 -22.67 -13.92 -9.68
N TYR A 110 -22.44 -15.15 -10.14
CA TYR A 110 -23.50 -16.05 -10.57
C TYR A 110 -24.04 -16.82 -9.35
N PRO A 111 -25.35 -16.72 -9.03
CA PRO A 111 -25.97 -17.54 -7.98
C PRO A 111 -25.93 -19.03 -8.34
N GLU A 112 -26.04 -19.35 -9.63
CA GLU A 112 -26.13 -20.70 -10.19
C GLU A 112 -24.79 -21.48 -10.21
N ASN A 113 -23.66 -20.81 -9.94
CA ASN A 113 -22.33 -21.44 -9.80
C ASN A 113 -21.80 -21.34 -8.36
N ARG A 114 -22.70 -21.39 -7.36
CA ARG A 114 -22.33 -21.33 -5.94
C ARG A 114 -22.98 -22.43 -5.10
N SER A 115 -23.20 -23.61 -5.70
CA SER A 115 -23.33 -24.81 -4.87
C SER A 115 -21.98 -25.07 -4.17
N ILE A 116 -22.00 -25.73 -3.00
CA ILE A 116 -20.77 -26.08 -2.26
C ILE A 116 -19.79 -26.85 -3.16
N GLU A 117 -20.31 -27.60 -4.12
CA GLU A 117 -19.57 -28.41 -5.08
C GLU A 117 -18.94 -27.59 -6.22
N SER A 118 -19.42 -26.36 -6.47
CA SER A 118 -18.95 -25.49 -7.56
C SER A 118 -17.97 -24.39 -7.11
N ILE A 119 -17.94 -24.06 -5.81
CA ILE A 119 -17.00 -23.08 -5.26
C ILE A 119 -15.64 -23.75 -5.08
N ASN A 120 -14.65 -23.32 -5.87
CA ASN A 120 -13.30 -23.89 -5.87
C ASN A 120 -12.24 -22.95 -5.24
N GLY A 121 -12.65 -21.76 -4.78
CA GLY A 121 -11.74 -20.78 -4.18
C GLY A 121 -10.74 -20.20 -5.18
N GLU A 122 -11.04 -20.19 -6.48
CA GLU A 122 -10.15 -19.69 -7.53
C GLU A 122 -10.09 -18.16 -7.57
N THR A 123 -11.21 -17.47 -7.45
CA THR A 123 -11.27 -16.00 -7.57
C THR A 123 -11.27 -15.32 -6.21
N ILE A 124 -11.18 -13.98 -6.20
CA ILE A 124 -11.32 -13.20 -4.95
C ILE A 124 -12.71 -13.44 -4.35
N ARG A 125 -13.76 -13.45 -5.17
CA ARG A 125 -15.14 -13.65 -4.73
C ARG A 125 -15.39 -15.05 -4.20
N ASP A 126 -14.79 -16.08 -4.79
CA ASP A 126 -14.96 -17.45 -4.28
C ASP A 126 -14.39 -17.61 -2.86
N THR A 127 -13.41 -16.78 -2.49
CA THR A 127 -12.77 -16.83 -1.17
C THR A 127 -13.43 -15.90 -0.15
N TYR A 128 -13.82 -14.68 -0.57
CA TYR A 128 -14.16 -13.61 0.37
C TYR A 128 -15.58 -13.05 0.23
N ALA A 129 -16.29 -13.38 -0.85
CA ALA A 129 -17.65 -12.90 -1.06
C ALA A 129 -18.66 -13.85 -0.41
N ASP A 130 -19.71 -13.27 0.15
CA ASP A 130 -20.79 -14.00 0.81
C ASP A 130 -22.09 -13.76 0.02
N LEU A 131 -22.80 -14.83 -0.32
CA LEU A 131 -24.15 -14.78 -0.91
C LEU A 131 -24.99 -15.85 -0.21
N VAL A 132 -25.89 -15.42 0.66
CA VAL A 132 -26.77 -16.31 1.42
C VAL A 132 -28.16 -16.20 0.83
N ILE A 133 -28.70 -17.34 0.40
CA ILE A 133 -30.06 -17.49 -0.12
C ILE A 133 -30.85 -18.41 0.83
N ASP A 134 -32.15 -18.16 0.98
CA ASP A 134 -33.03 -19.08 1.68
C ASP A 134 -33.49 -20.25 0.80
N SER A 135 -34.29 -21.15 1.37
CA SER A 135 -34.84 -22.32 0.67
C SER A 135 -35.76 -21.98 -0.51
N GLU A 136 -36.28 -20.76 -0.57
CA GLU A 136 -37.13 -20.26 -1.65
C GLU A 136 -36.32 -19.51 -2.73
N GLY A 137 -35.00 -19.43 -2.56
CA GLY A 137 -34.09 -18.75 -3.49
C GLY A 137 -34.02 -17.24 -3.30
N LYS A 138 -34.60 -16.69 -2.23
CA LYS A 138 -34.52 -15.26 -1.92
C LYS A 138 -33.17 -14.94 -1.27
N ILE A 139 -32.54 -13.88 -1.75
CA ILE A 139 -31.26 -13.39 -1.24
C ILE A 139 -31.48 -12.76 0.15
N LEU A 140 -30.90 -13.38 1.18
CA LEU A 140 -30.91 -12.90 2.57
C LEU A 140 -29.74 -11.97 2.86
N TYR A 141 -28.56 -12.29 2.31
CA TYR A 141 -27.33 -11.51 2.52
C TYR A 141 -26.45 -11.56 1.27
N PHE A 142 -25.82 -10.43 0.98
CA PHE A 142 -24.90 -10.30 -0.15
C PHE A 142 -23.76 -9.35 0.19
N GLU A 143 -22.54 -9.83 -0.02
CA GLU A 143 -21.30 -9.08 0.09
C GLU A 143 -20.34 -9.53 -1.02
N PRO A 144 -20.03 -8.68 -2.02
CA PRO A 144 -19.21 -9.08 -3.16
C PRO A 144 -17.71 -9.08 -2.90
N ALA A 145 -17.26 -8.66 -1.71
CA ALA A 145 -15.87 -8.43 -1.29
C ALA A 145 -15.12 -7.33 -2.07
N VAL A 146 -15.25 -7.32 -3.39
CA VAL A 146 -14.66 -6.36 -4.31
C VAL A 146 -15.63 -5.95 -5.41
N MET A 147 -15.48 -4.73 -5.92
CA MET A 147 -16.18 -4.20 -7.09
C MET A 147 -15.19 -3.80 -8.18
N THR A 148 -15.47 -4.16 -9.43
CA THR A 148 -14.63 -3.83 -10.58
C THR A 148 -15.52 -3.72 -11.83
N PRO A 149 -15.29 -2.76 -12.74
CA PRO A 149 -15.99 -2.69 -14.01
C PRO A 149 -15.56 -3.87 -14.92
N ARG A 150 -16.47 -4.32 -15.79
CA ARG A 150 -16.21 -5.43 -16.74
C ARG A 150 -15.74 -4.97 -18.11
N SER A 151 -15.95 -3.69 -18.45
CA SER A 151 -15.59 -3.13 -19.76
C SER A 151 -15.00 -1.74 -19.61
N GLN A 152 -14.16 -1.35 -20.57
CA GLN A 152 -13.52 -0.04 -20.56
C GLN A 152 -14.53 1.11 -20.65
N ARG A 153 -15.63 0.93 -21.38
CA ARG A 153 -16.74 1.90 -21.44
C ARG A 153 -17.32 2.16 -20.05
N THR A 154 -17.67 1.09 -19.34
CA THR A 154 -18.19 1.17 -17.96
C THR A 154 -17.17 1.78 -17.00
N ALA A 155 -15.89 1.40 -17.14
CA ALA A 155 -14.81 1.98 -16.33
C ALA A 155 -14.74 3.50 -16.52
N ALA A 156 -14.72 3.98 -17.77
CA ALA A 156 -14.67 5.40 -18.09
C ALA A 156 -15.91 6.18 -17.61
N GLU A 157 -17.12 5.61 -17.74
CA GLU A 157 -18.34 6.22 -17.20
C GLU A 157 -18.27 6.35 -15.66
N ASN A 158 -17.81 5.30 -14.97
CA ASN A 158 -17.66 5.34 -13.52
C ASN A 158 -16.54 6.29 -13.07
N MET A 159 -15.45 6.40 -13.83
CA MET A 159 -14.37 7.35 -13.53
C MET A 159 -14.85 8.81 -13.58
N LYS A 160 -15.82 9.16 -14.43
CA LYS A 160 -16.43 10.51 -14.44
C LYS A 160 -17.15 10.83 -13.11
N ILE A 161 -17.57 9.80 -12.38
CA ILE A 161 -18.18 9.92 -11.05
C ILE A 161 -17.09 10.02 -9.97
N PHE A 162 -16.09 9.14 -10.03
CA PHE A 162 -15.04 9.08 -8.99
C PHE A 162 -14.00 10.19 -9.09
N ALA A 163 -13.56 10.57 -10.28
CA ALA A 163 -12.41 11.46 -10.47
C ALA A 163 -12.59 12.84 -9.82
N PRO A 164 -13.73 13.54 -9.96
CA PRO A 164 -13.94 14.82 -9.30
C PRO A 164 -13.93 14.70 -7.78
N PHE A 165 -14.56 13.65 -7.24
CA PHE A 165 -14.62 13.38 -5.82
C PHE A 165 -13.24 13.07 -5.22
N LEU A 166 -12.49 12.13 -5.83
CA LEU A 166 -11.18 11.71 -5.33
C LEU A 166 -10.12 12.81 -5.41
N SER A 167 -10.32 13.81 -6.27
CA SER A 167 -9.41 14.95 -6.41
C SER A 167 -9.47 15.92 -5.24
N ILE A 168 -10.55 15.90 -4.45
CA ILE A 168 -10.76 16.79 -3.29
C ILE A 168 -10.87 16.03 -1.97
N GLU A 169 -11.11 14.72 -2.00
CA GLU A 169 -11.26 13.90 -0.79
C GLU A 169 -9.90 13.72 -0.09
N PRO A 170 -9.83 13.95 1.24
CA PRO A 170 -8.63 13.67 2.02
C PRO A 170 -8.16 12.22 1.87
N ASN A 171 -6.85 12.00 1.87
CA ASN A 171 -6.29 10.65 1.73
C ASN A 171 -6.20 9.87 3.06
N ILE A 172 -6.52 10.54 4.17
CA ILE A 172 -6.66 9.96 5.50
C ILE A 172 -8.13 10.07 5.90
N VAL A 173 -8.80 8.93 6.06
CA VAL A 173 -10.23 8.90 6.40
C VAL A 173 -10.45 9.03 7.90
N GLU A 174 -11.07 10.13 8.30
CA GLU A 174 -11.52 10.39 9.67
C GLU A 174 -13.03 10.13 9.78
N ASN A 175 -13.41 8.95 10.28
CA ASN A 175 -14.81 8.52 10.33
C ASN A 175 -15.16 7.76 11.63
N ILE A 176 -14.38 7.95 12.68
CA ILE A 176 -14.67 7.46 14.04
C ILE A 176 -14.51 8.62 15.01
N ALA A 177 -15.44 8.71 15.96
CA ALA A 177 -15.22 9.39 17.23
C ALA A 177 -14.75 8.34 18.25
N TYR A 178 -13.57 8.54 18.81
CA TYR A 178 -13.04 7.69 19.88
C TYR A 178 -13.54 8.19 21.24
N PRO A 179 -13.57 7.34 22.29
CA PRO A 179 -13.83 7.80 23.65
C PRO A 179 -12.85 8.91 24.05
N ALA A 180 -13.30 9.88 24.85
CA ALA A 180 -12.51 11.08 25.17
C ALA A 180 -11.14 10.80 25.81
N ASN A 181 -10.99 9.67 26.49
CA ASN A 181 -9.75 9.27 27.17
C ASN A 181 -8.88 8.32 26.33
N ALA A 182 -9.26 8.04 25.08
CA ALA A 182 -8.47 7.18 24.21
C ALA A 182 -7.32 7.99 23.59
N GLU A 183 -6.09 7.62 23.92
CA GLU A 183 -4.88 8.14 23.25
C GLU A 183 -4.77 7.44 21.89
N ILE A 184 -5.22 8.12 20.85
CA ILE A 184 -5.22 7.59 19.48
C ILE A 184 -3.98 8.07 18.75
N GLU A 185 -3.21 7.10 18.29
CA GLU A 185 -2.02 7.33 17.49
C GLU A 185 -2.30 7.01 16.02
N ARG A 186 -1.54 7.67 15.16
CA ARG A 186 -1.39 7.28 13.76
C ARG A 186 0.06 6.87 13.54
N THR A 187 0.26 5.82 12.76
CA THR A 187 1.60 5.39 12.36
C THR A 187 1.66 5.19 10.86
N LEU A 188 2.81 5.52 10.29
CA LEU A 188 3.10 5.32 8.88
C LEU A 188 3.83 3.99 8.68
N VAL A 189 3.45 3.28 7.63
CA VAL A 189 4.11 2.07 7.14
C VAL A 189 4.42 2.24 5.67
N ILE A 190 5.63 1.87 5.24
CA ILE A 190 6.00 1.79 3.82
C ILE A 190 6.28 0.35 3.47
N ILE A 191 5.53 -0.21 2.53
CA ILE A 191 5.87 -1.47 1.86
C ILE A 191 6.92 -1.16 0.80
N LYS A 192 8.15 -1.63 1.04
CA LYS A 192 9.36 -1.21 0.32
C LYS A 192 9.42 -1.71 -1.13
N PRO A 193 10.27 -1.09 -1.98
CA PRO A 193 10.35 -1.39 -3.41
C PRO A 193 10.61 -2.84 -3.83
N ASP A 194 11.30 -3.63 -3.01
CA ASP A 194 11.53 -5.05 -3.25
C ASP A 194 10.24 -5.86 -3.44
N ASN A 195 9.12 -5.39 -2.87
CA ASN A 195 7.82 -6.05 -2.96
C ASN A 195 7.04 -5.73 -4.25
N TRP A 196 7.53 -4.80 -5.07
CA TRP A 196 6.82 -4.28 -6.24
C TRP A 196 7.55 -4.53 -7.56
N LYS A 197 8.66 -5.28 -7.53
CA LYS A 197 9.47 -5.59 -8.73
C LYS A 197 8.79 -6.57 -9.67
N TYR A 198 8.06 -7.54 -9.12
CA TYR A 198 7.39 -8.61 -9.86
C TYR A 198 6.01 -8.87 -9.24
N ALA A 199 5.11 -9.50 -10.01
CA ALA A 199 3.85 -9.99 -9.48
C ALA A 199 4.11 -10.88 -8.26
N SER A 200 3.48 -10.56 -7.13
CA SER A 200 3.76 -11.21 -5.86
C SER A 200 2.59 -11.08 -4.89
N SER A 201 2.39 -12.13 -4.10
CA SER A 201 1.47 -12.11 -2.96
C SER A 201 2.02 -11.32 -1.77
N ARG A 202 3.33 -11.04 -1.74
CA ARG A 202 4.04 -10.45 -0.59
C ARG A 202 3.39 -9.17 -0.05
N PRO A 203 3.09 -8.12 -0.85
CA PRO A 203 2.45 -6.92 -0.31
C PRO A 203 1.14 -7.20 0.43
N GLY A 204 0.30 -8.07 -0.14
CA GLY A 204 -0.96 -8.46 0.48
C GLY A 204 -0.76 -9.24 1.77
N THR A 205 0.16 -10.20 1.78
CA THR A 205 0.47 -10.99 2.98
C THR A 205 1.03 -10.11 4.11
N ILE A 206 1.87 -9.12 3.79
CA ILE A 206 2.38 -8.17 4.79
C ILE A 206 1.24 -7.34 5.40
N ILE A 207 0.31 -6.84 4.57
CA ILE A 207 -0.87 -6.11 5.03
C ILE A 207 -1.78 -7.01 5.88
N ASP A 208 -1.90 -8.30 5.53
CA ASP A 208 -2.64 -9.29 6.30
C ASP A 208 -2.04 -9.50 7.69
N MET A 209 -0.71 -9.58 7.80
CA MET A 209 -0.02 -9.67 9.08
C MET A 209 -0.27 -8.44 9.96
N PHE A 210 -0.15 -7.22 9.39
CA PHE A 210 -0.47 -5.99 10.13
C PHE A 210 -1.92 -5.92 10.58
N SER A 211 -2.84 -6.56 9.87
CA SER A 211 -4.27 -6.55 10.19
C SER A 211 -4.58 -7.24 11.54
N ARG A 212 -3.67 -8.08 12.05
CA ARG A 212 -3.78 -8.78 13.34
C ARG A 212 -3.61 -7.86 14.55
N THR A 213 -3.15 -6.63 14.34
CA THR A 213 -3.00 -5.61 15.39
C THR A 213 -4.34 -5.05 15.90
N GLY A 214 -5.43 -5.26 15.15
CA GLY A 214 -6.72 -4.62 15.41
C GLY A 214 -6.76 -3.12 15.06
N LEU A 215 -5.68 -2.57 14.48
CA LEU A 215 -5.62 -1.19 14.03
C LEU A 215 -6.45 -0.97 12.77
N ARG A 216 -6.84 0.28 12.56
CA ARG A 216 -7.62 0.71 11.41
C ARG A 216 -6.70 1.19 10.30
N LEU A 217 -6.72 0.53 9.16
CA LEU A 217 -6.11 1.07 7.94
C LEU A 217 -6.97 2.23 7.39
N ILE A 218 -6.50 3.47 7.49
CA ILE A 218 -7.29 4.68 7.20
C ILE A 218 -6.79 5.49 6.00
N GLY A 219 -5.59 5.21 5.51
CA GLY A 219 -5.02 5.89 4.35
C GLY A 219 -4.07 4.99 3.58
N CYS A 220 -3.96 5.20 2.28
CA CYS A 220 -2.95 4.55 1.46
C CYS A 220 -2.55 5.42 0.27
N LYS A 221 -1.35 5.19 -0.27
CA LYS A 221 -0.84 5.91 -1.44
C LYS A 221 0.20 5.06 -2.17
N LYS A 222 0.02 4.87 -3.48
CA LYS A 222 1.10 4.43 -4.37
C LYS A 222 2.10 5.57 -4.45
N TYR A 223 3.36 5.26 -4.21
CA TYR A 223 4.37 6.29 -4.02
C TYR A 223 5.69 5.95 -4.72
N GLN A 224 6.37 6.99 -5.17
CA GLN A 224 7.69 6.96 -5.80
C GLN A 224 8.48 8.08 -5.15
N MET A 225 9.17 7.74 -4.07
CA MET A 225 9.91 8.70 -3.24
C MET A 225 10.98 9.38 -4.09
N THR A 226 11.01 10.70 -4.10
CA THR A 226 12.07 11.45 -4.78
C THR A 226 13.40 11.27 -4.04
N VAL A 227 14.52 11.64 -4.66
CA VAL A 227 15.82 11.58 -3.98
C VAL A 227 15.84 12.58 -2.81
N SER A 228 15.28 13.77 -3.02
CA SER A 228 15.10 14.81 -1.99
C SER A 228 14.29 14.32 -0.79
N GLU A 229 13.10 13.75 -1.04
CA GLU A 229 12.23 13.20 0.00
C GLU A 229 12.92 12.05 0.75
N ALA A 230 13.66 11.17 0.06
CA ALA A 230 14.39 10.09 0.69
C ALA A 230 15.51 10.61 1.61
N LEU A 231 16.25 11.64 1.17
CA LEU A 231 17.30 12.28 1.98
C LEU A 231 16.73 12.90 3.25
N GLU A 232 15.59 13.59 3.15
CA GLU A 232 14.89 14.17 4.30
C GLU A 232 14.32 13.09 5.22
N PHE A 233 13.68 12.06 4.65
CA PHE A 233 13.05 10.97 5.40
C PHE A 233 14.07 10.20 6.25
N TYR A 234 15.18 9.79 5.64
CA TYR A 234 16.21 8.97 6.29
C TYR A 234 17.34 9.79 6.91
N GLY A 235 17.33 11.12 6.77
CA GLY A 235 18.36 12.02 7.31
C GLY A 235 18.81 11.69 8.75
N PRO A 236 17.89 11.47 9.72
CA PRO A 236 18.25 11.09 11.08
C PRO A 236 19.08 9.79 11.21
N VAL A 237 18.98 8.89 10.23
CA VAL A 237 19.71 7.61 10.20
C VAL A 237 21.18 7.81 9.83
N LYS A 238 21.52 8.89 9.11
CA LYS A 238 22.88 9.13 8.61
C LYS A 238 23.90 9.22 9.73
N ASP A 239 23.65 10.05 10.74
CA ASP A 239 24.57 10.25 11.86
C ASP A 239 24.67 9.01 12.74
N ALA A 240 23.55 8.29 12.93
CA ALA A 240 23.52 7.02 13.63
C ALA A 240 24.37 5.95 12.92
N LEU A 241 24.33 5.90 11.57
CA LEU A 241 25.19 5.00 10.78
C LEU A 241 26.66 5.39 10.88
N ILE A 242 27.00 6.67 10.82
CA ILE A 242 28.39 7.14 10.97
C ILE A 242 28.93 6.76 12.35
N GLY A 243 28.18 7.03 13.42
CA GLY A 243 28.60 6.70 14.78
C GLY A 243 28.78 5.20 15.03
N LYS A 244 28.01 4.34 14.34
CA LYS A 244 28.07 2.89 14.50
C LYS A 244 29.06 2.19 13.56
N LEU A 245 29.01 2.51 12.28
CA LEU A 245 29.80 1.84 11.24
C LEU A 245 31.19 2.46 11.09
N GLY A 246 31.35 3.75 11.37
CA GLY A 246 32.64 4.45 11.27
C GLY A 246 33.73 3.73 12.06
N PRO A 247 33.60 3.58 13.39
CA PRO A 247 34.60 2.88 14.20
C PRO A 247 34.77 1.43 13.79
N MET A 248 33.68 0.72 13.49
CA MET A 248 33.73 -0.70 13.10
C MET A 248 34.56 -0.93 11.83
N PHE A 249 34.36 -0.10 10.81
CA PHE A 249 35.05 -0.26 9.53
C PHE A 249 36.42 0.43 9.51
N GLY A 250 36.64 1.47 10.31
CA GLY A 250 37.97 2.02 10.58
C GLY A 250 38.91 0.97 11.17
N SER A 251 38.49 0.30 12.26
CA SER A 251 39.30 -0.75 12.87
C SER A 251 39.46 -1.98 11.98
N ARG A 252 38.46 -2.32 11.14
CA ARG A 252 38.62 -3.38 10.13
C ARG A 252 39.64 -3.02 9.06
N ALA A 253 39.63 -1.78 8.57
CA ALA A 253 40.61 -1.29 7.62
C ALA A 253 42.02 -1.35 8.22
N LYS A 254 42.17 -0.95 9.48
CA LYS A 254 43.43 -1.10 10.23
C LYS A 254 43.94 -2.55 10.18
N VAL A 255 43.12 -3.52 10.57
CA VAL A 255 43.50 -4.94 10.57
C VAL A 255 43.92 -5.43 9.18
N VAL A 256 43.23 -4.99 8.13
CA VAL A 256 43.58 -5.34 6.75
C VAL A 256 44.93 -4.74 6.36
N LEU A 257 45.16 -3.46 6.67
CA LEU A 257 46.42 -2.78 6.35
C LEU A 257 47.61 -3.35 7.13
N GLU A 258 47.45 -3.63 8.43
CA GLU A 258 48.50 -4.24 9.24
C GLU A 258 48.89 -5.62 8.71
N LYS A 259 47.90 -6.40 8.27
CA LYS A 259 48.13 -7.73 7.68
C LYS A 259 48.81 -7.64 6.31
N GLU A 260 48.35 -6.75 5.45
CA GLU A 260 48.84 -6.63 4.06
C GLU A 260 50.27 -6.08 4.01
N PHE A 261 50.58 -5.10 4.87
CA PHE A 261 51.88 -4.43 4.88
C PHE A 261 52.83 -4.91 5.99
N GLY A 262 52.37 -5.79 6.88
CA GLY A 262 53.21 -6.41 7.91
C GLY A 262 53.73 -5.43 8.97
N LEU A 263 53.00 -4.34 9.25
CA LEU A 263 53.41 -3.32 10.21
C LEU A 263 52.25 -2.93 11.15
N PRO A 264 52.51 -2.75 12.46
CA PRO A 264 51.48 -2.31 13.40
C PRO A 264 51.17 -0.83 13.21
N LEU A 265 49.88 -0.48 13.17
CA LEU A 265 49.41 0.89 13.04
C LEU A 265 49.10 1.49 14.42
N SER A 266 49.47 2.76 14.59
CA SER A 266 49.28 3.49 15.85
C SER A 266 47.80 3.70 16.20
N ILE A 267 47.52 4.08 17.44
CA ILE A 267 46.17 4.48 17.88
C ILE A 267 45.70 5.73 17.12
N GLU A 268 46.60 6.65 16.82
CA GLU A 268 46.30 7.84 16.03
C GLU A 268 45.86 7.47 14.61
N MET A 269 46.51 6.47 13.99
CA MET A 269 46.11 5.97 12.69
C MET A 269 44.73 5.27 12.71
N ASP A 270 44.40 4.55 13.79
CA ASP A 270 43.07 3.94 13.96
C ASP A 270 41.96 5.00 13.97
N LYS A 271 42.22 6.12 14.66
CA LYS A 271 41.31 7.27 14.65
C LYS A 271 41.20 7.89 13.25
N HIS A 272 42.32 8.10 12.55
CA HIS A 272 42.28 8.61 11.18
C HIS A 272 41.52 7.71 10.22
N LEU A 273 41.70 6.39 10.29
CA LEU A 273 40.96 5.42 9.48
C LEU A 273 39.46 5.43 9.79
N THR A 274 39.10 5.62 11.06
CA THR A 274 37.70 5.79 11.48
C THR A 274 37.08 7.06 10.91
N ASP A 275 37.76 8.20 11.04
CA ASP A 275 37.27 9.51 10.62
C ASP A 275 37.29 9.71 9.09
N SER A 276 38.11 8.93 8.36
CA SER A 276 38.18 8.90 6.89
C SER A 276 37.41 7.71 6.31
N PHE A 277 38.07 6.57 6.09
CA PHE A 277 37.51 5.39 5.44
C PHE A 277 36.24 4.87 6.11
N GLY A 278 36.23 4.77 7.45
CA GLY A 278 35.06 4.32 8.20
C GLY A 278 33.85 5.23 7.99
N ARG A 279 34.05 6.55 8.05
CA ARG A 279 33.02 7.55 7.77
C ARG A 279 32.54 7.47 6.32
N GLU A 280 33.44 7.40 5.34
CA GLU A 280 33.08 7.25 3.93
C GLU A 280 32.27 5.99 3.67
N TYR A 281 32.66 4.87 4.28
CA TYR A 281 31.89 3.63 4.20
C TYR A 281 30.48 3.79 4.78
N ALA A 282 30.34 4.44 5.94
CA ALA A 282 29.03 4.68 6.54
C ALA A 282 28.14 5.59 5.67
N VAL A 283 28.72 6.63 5.05
CA VAL A 283 28.03 7.51 4.10
C VAL A 283 27.63 6.73 2.84
N ASP A 284 28.48 5.84 2.33
CA ASP A 284 28.15 4.95 1.22
C ASP A 284 26.96 4.03 1.55
N GLN A 285 26.89 3.47 2.76
CA GLN A 285 25.73 2.68 3.20
C GLN A 285 24.46 3.52 3.28
N PHE A 286 24.54 4.76 3.76
CA PHE A 286 23.42 5.69 3.74
C PHE A 286 22.95 5.97 2.31
N ASN A 287 23.87 6.25 1.38
CA ASN A 287 23.54 6.48 -0.03
C ASN A 287 22.86 5.27 -0.68
N LYS A 288 23.21 4.03 -0.28
CA LYS A 288 22.52 2.80 -0.73
C LYS A 288 21.08 2.71 -0.23
N ILE A 289 20.77 3.21 0.97
CA ILE A 289 19.37 3.28 1.46
C ILE A 289 18.56 4.23 0.59
N ILE A 290 19.12 5.41 0.28
CA ILE A 290 18.47 6.38 -0.60
C ILE A 290 18.26 5.78 -1.99
N GLU A 291 19.30 5.18 -2.58
CA GLU A 291 19.23 4.49 -3.87
C GLU A 291 18.18 3.38 -3.89
N PHE A 292 18.07 2.61 -2.82
CA PHE A 292 17.08 1.54 -2.72
C PHE A 292 15.64 2.07 -2.68
N MET A 293 15.41 3.20 -1.99
CA MET A 293 14.07 3.77 -1.79
C MET A 293 13.60 4.68 -2.93
N SER A 294 14.53 5.39 -3.59
CA SER A 294 14.23 6.31 -4.69
C SER A 294 14.55 5.70 -6.07
N GLY A 295 15.39 4.66 -6.14
CA GLY A 295 15.89 4.08 -7.38
C GLY A 295 17.05 4.86 -8.02
N THR A 296 17.49 5.96 -7.40
CA THR A 296 18.62 6.76 -7.86
C THR A 296 19.53 7.07 -6.68
N ARG A 297 20.82 6.83 -6.88
CA ARG A 297 21.83 7.13 -5.86
C ARG A 297 22.03 8.65 -5.72
N PRO A 298 22.07 9.21 -4.51
CA PRO A 298 22.05 10.66 -4.31
C PRO A 298 23.29 11.37 -4.87
N ASP A 299 24.47 10.77 -4.77
CA ASP A 299 25.73 11.27 -5.34
C ASP A 299 25.80 11.20 -6.88
N LYS A 300 24.83 10.54 -7.53
CA LYS A 300 24.70 10.42 -8.98
C LYS A 300 23.42 11.07 -9.52
N CYS A 301 22.64 11.71 -8.66
CA CYS A 301 21.42 12.40 -9.04
C CYS A 301 21.77 13.84 -9.46
N PRO A 302 21.44 14.28 -10.69
CA PRO A 302 21.50 15.71 -11.03
C PRO A 302 20.61 16.52 -10.09
N ASP A 303 21.03 17.74 -9.75
CA ASP A 303 20.26 18.62 -8.83
C ASP A 303 18.85 18.90 -9.35
N GLU A 304 18.69 19.04 -10.67
CA GLU A 304 17.41 19.27 -11.36
C GLU A 304 16.45 18.06 -11.24
N GLU A 305 16.97 16.86 -10.98
CA GLU A 305 16.19 15.63 -10.85
C GLU A 305 15.86 15.27 -9.38
N LEU A 306 16.36 16.02 -8.39
CA LEU A 306 16.21 15.68 -6.97
C LEU A 306 14.75 15.53 -6.52
N ASP A 307 13.87 16.37 -7.06
CA ASP A 307 12.42 16.37 -6.79
C ASP A 307 11.59 15.64 -7.87
N SER A 308 12.25 15.03 -8.86
CA SER A 308 11.56 14.20 -9.85
C SER A 308 11.10 12.88 -9.21
N PRO A 309 9.95 12.32 -9.64
CA PRO A 309 9.45 11.04 -9.11
C PRO A 309 10.51 9.95 -9.17
N GLY A 310 10.72 9.24 -8.05
CA GLY A 310 11.68 8.14 -7.98
C GLY A 310 11.41 7.03 -9.00
N LYS A 311 12.45 6.27 -9.35
CA LYS A 311 12.38 5.20 -10.36
C LYS A 311 11.73 3.91 -9.84
N VAL A 312 11.58 3.78 -8.54
CA VAL A 312 11.01 2.58 -7.89
C VAL A 312 9.73 2.88 -7.15
N LYS A 313 8.83 1.89 -7.10
CA LYS A 313 7.49 2.02 -6.52
C LYS A 313 7.48 1.47 -5.10
N CYS A 314 6.76 2.14 -4.21
CA CYS A 314 6.41 1.64 -2.89
C CYS A 314 4.93 1.95 -2.61
N MET A 315 4.44 1.48 -1.46
CA MET A 315 3.10 1.80 -0.98
C MET A 315 3.19 2.33 0.45
N VAL A 316 2.63 3.51 0.67
CA VAL A 316 2.46 4.08 2.00
C VAL A 316 1.09 3.67 2.52
N LEU A 317 1.03 3.27 3.79
CA LEU A 317 -0.17 2.88 4.52
C LEU A 317 -0.20 3.65 5.84
N ILE A 318 -1.38 4.15 6.23
CA ILE A 318 -1.59 4.81 7.52
C ILE A 318 -2.52 3.95 8.36
N TYR A 319 -2.03 3.54 9.53
CA TYR A 319 -2.80 2.82 10.53
C TYR A 319 -3.12 3.73 11.72
N GLU A 320 -4.31 3.57 12.29
CA GLU A 320 -4.79 4.37 13.42
C GLU A 320 -5.37 3.48 14.52
N GLY A 321 -5.11 3.85 15.77
CA GLY A 321 -5.70 3.24 16.95
C GLY A 321 -4.86 3.50 18.20
N VAL A 322 -5.28 2.92 19.32
CA VAL A 322 -4.49 2.96 20.57
C VAL A 322 -3.20 2.18 20.39
N ASP A 323 -2.07 2.79 20.76
CA ASP A 323 -0.74 2.18 20.73
C ASP A 323 -0.35 1.70 19.32
N ALA A 324 -0.69 2.52 18.30
CA ALA A 324 -0.56 2.13 16.90
C ALA A 324 0.90 1.93 16.50
N VAL A 325 1.80 2.79 16.97
CA VAL A 325 3.23 2.71 16.65
C VAL A 325 3.82 1.40 17.16
N ASN A 326 3.65 1.09 18.45
CA ASN A 326 4.24 -0.11 19.03
C ASN A 326 3.65 -1.39 18.45
N LYS A 327 2.33 -1.48 18.30
CA LYS A 327 1.67 -2.66 17.70
C LYS A 327 2.16 -2.98 16.29
N ILE A 328 2.36 -1.96 15.46
CA ILE A 328 2.91 -2.16 14.11
C ILE A 328 4.36 -2.64 14.19
N ARG A 329 5.17 -2.07 15.09
CA ARG A 329 6.58 -2.45 15.25
C ARG A 329 6.75 -3.88 15.78
N ASP A 330 5.88 -4.32 16.69
CA ASP A 330 5.88 -5.67 17.22
C ASP A 330 5.62 -6.71 16.12
N VAL A 331 4.65 -6.45 15.25
CA VAL A 331 4.36 -7.32 14.09
C VAL A 331 5.46 -7.24 13.03
N LEU A 332 6.07 -6.07 12.85
CA LEU A 332 7.16 -5.88 11.89
C LEU A 332 8.44 -6.61 12.30
N GLY A 333 8.77 -6.59 13.59
CA GLY A 333 10.00 -7.14 14.15
C GLY A 333 11.20 -6.19 14.03
N PRO A 334 12.34 -6.53 14.68
CA PRO A 334 13.55 -5.71 14.67
C PRO A 334 14.14 -5.54 13.27
N THR A 335 14.94 -4.48 13.07
CA THR A 335 15.47 -4.08 11.75
C THR A 335 16.29 -5.16 11.06
N ASP A 336 16.95 -6.03 11.83
CA ASP A 336 17.74 -7.17 11.37
C ASP A 336 16.87 -8.44 11.33
N PRO A 337 16.51 -8.96 10.14
CA PRO A 337 15.72 -10.19 9.97
C PRO A 337 16.30 -11.40 10.70
N THR A 338 17.63 -11.49 10.83
CA THR A 338 18.29 -12.65 11.47
C THR A 338 18.03 -12.72 12.97
N LYS A 339 17.71 -11.56 13.58
CA LYS A 339 17.37 -11.40 15.01
C LYS A 339 15.87 -11.31 15.27
N ALA A 340 15.06 -11.30 14.21
CA ALA A 340 13.62 -11.14 14.33
C ALA A 340 12.96 -12.46 14.79
N PRO A 341 12.04 -12.42 15.77
CA PRO A 341 11.28 -13.60 16.18
C PRO A 341 10.48 -14.22 15.03
N GLY A 342 10.23 -15.53 15.10
CA GLY A 342 9.35 -16.23 14.16
C GLY A 342 7.95 -15.61 14.14
N GLY A 343 7.34 -15.52 12.95
CA GLY A 343 6.04 -14.88 12.78
C GLY A 343 6.04 -13.35 12.68
N THR A 344 7.21 -12.69 12.72
CA THR A 344 7.33 -11.25 12.40
C THR A 344 7.59 -11.04 10.90
N ILE A 345 7.11 -9.93 10.33
CA ILE A 345 7.22 -9.65 8.88
C ILE A 345 8.68 -9.70 8.42
N ARG A 346 9.60 -9.07 9.17
CA ARG A 346 11.02 -9.04 8.80
C ARG A 346 11.65 -10.42 8.86
N ARG A 347 11.23 -11.30 9.77
CA ARG A 347 11.72 -12.68 9.80
C ARG A 347 11.25 -13.50 8.60
N GLU A 348 9.98 -13.34 8.23
CA GLU A 348 9.34 -14.12 7.16
C GLU A 348 9.77 -13.67 5.75
N PHE A 349 9.97 -12.36 5.55
CA PHE A 349 10.17 -11.78 4.21
C PHE A 349 11.46 -10.96 4.03
N GLY A 350 12.12 -10.59 5.12
CA GLY A 350 13.34 -9.77 5.06
C GLY A 350 14.55 -10.58 4.62
N HIS A 351 15.38 -9.99 3.77
CA HIS A 351 16.63 -10.59 3.30
C HIS A 351 17.80 -10.16 4.19
N ASP A 352 17.94 -8.86 4.43
CA ASP A 352 18.97 -8.26 5.28
C ASP A 352 18.47 -6.94 5.90
N VAL A 353 19.35 -6.22 6.59
CA VAL A 353 19.04 -4.94 7.27
C VAL A 353 18.54 -3.85 6.30
N MET A 354 19.02 -3.85 5.05
CA MET A 354 18.65 -2.87 4.02
C MET A 354 17.35 -3.27 3.32
N VAL A 355 17.26 -4.54 2.89
CA VAL A 355 16.11 -5.15 2.23
C VAL A 355 15.27 -5.94 3.23
N ASN A 356 14.71 -5.20 4.19
CA ASN A 356 13.87 -5.74 5.27
C ASN A 356 12.37 -5.56 5.05
N THR A 357 11.94 -5.49 3.77
CA THR A 357 10.54 -5.57 3.33
C THR A 357 9.64 -4.37 3.64
N ALA A 358 9.70 -3.81 4.84
CA ALA A 358 8.87 -2.68 5.23
C ALA A 358 9.57 -1.72 6.22
N HIS A 359 9.19 -0.46 6.13
CA HIS A 359 9.46 0.59 7.12
C HIS A 359 8.20 0.81 7.97
N ALA A 360 8.40 1.15 9.25
CA ALA A 360 7.36 1.68 10.12
C ALA A 360 7.97 2.74 11.04
N SER A 361 7.20 3.79 11.33
CA SER A 361 7.59 4.84 12.26
C SER A 361 7.96 4.26 13.63
N ASP A 362 8.85 4.94 14.36
CA ASP A 362 9.36 4.52 15.67
C ASP A 362 8.83 5.34 16.84
N SER A 363 8.17 6.47 16.58
CA SER A 363 7.40 7.25 17.55
C SER A 363 6.23 7.98 16.87
N PRO A 364 5.23 8.46 17.64
CA PRO A 364 4.14 9.29 17.11
C PRO A 364 4.63 10.57 16.41
N GLU A 365 5.64 11.24 16.97
CA GLU A 365 6.23 12.46 16.39
C GLU A 365 6.91 12.17 15.06
N ASN A 366 7.61 11.04 14.97
CA ASN A 366 8.22 10.60 13.73
C ASN A 366 7.17 10.18 12.71
N ALA A 367 6.05 9.58 13.13
CA ALA A 367 4.95 9.29 12.22
C ALA A 367 4.37 10.58 11.59
N GLU A 368 4.19 11.64 12.37
CA GLU A 368 3.75 12.95 11.86
C GLU A 368 4.75 13.55 10.87
N ARG A 369 6.04 13.59 11.24
CA ARG A 369 7.13 14.07 10.37
C ARG A 369 7.15 13.29 9.05
N GLU A 370 7.16 11.97 9.13
CA GLU A 370 7.22 11.07 7.98
C GLU A 370 6.00 11.22 7.07
N MET A 371 4.80 11.36 7.62
CA MET A 371 3.57 11.63 6.86
C MET A 371 3.63 12.97 6.10
N GLY A 372 4.24 13.99 6.70
CA GLY A 372 4.50 15.29 6.09
C GLY A 372 5.45 15.18 4.89
N ILE A 373 6.57 14.49 5.06
CA ILE A 373 7.59 14.28 4.02
C ILE A 373 6.99 13.55 2.82
N VAL A 374 6.25 12.45 3.04
CA VAL A 374 5.63 11.70 1.93
C VAL A 374 4.39 12.39 1.34
N ARG A 375 4.03 13.57 1.88
CA ARG A 375 2.86 14.38 1.51
C ARG A 375 1.63 13.50 1.38
N ILE A 376 1.28 12.79 2.45
CA ILE A 376 0.28 11.72 2.41
C ILE A 376 -1.08 12.20 1.88
N GLN A 377 -1.45 13.46 2.12
CA GLN A 377 -2.69 14.05 1.63
C GLN A 377 -2.70 14.28 0.11
N ASN A 378 -1.54 14.41 -0.54
CA ASN A 378 -1.46 14.54 -1.99
C ASN A 378 -1.56 13.17 -2.65
N ASN A 379 -2.74 12.84 -3.18
CA ASN A 379 -3.02 11.61 -3.91
C ASN A 379 -3.38 11.90 -5.37
N ARG A 380 -2.85 11.10 -6.30
CA ARG A 380 -3.01 11.31 -7.75
C ARG A 380 -4.14 10.48 -8.37
N CYS A 381 -4.86 9.65 -7.61
CA CYS A 381 -5.93 8.80 -8.16
C CYS A 381 -6.96 9.59 -9.00
N GLY A 382 -7.52 10.67 -8.45
CA GLY A 382 -8.49 11.52 -9.17
C GLY A 382 -7.90 12.18 -10.43
N MET A 383 -6.65 12.64 -10.35
CA MET A 383 -5.92 13.24 -11.48
C MET A 383 -5.67 12.22 -12.59
N ILE A 384 -5.17 11.03 -12.27
CA ILE A 384 -4.90 9.96 -13.25
C ILE A 384 -6.17 9.58 -14.01
N MET A 385 -7.30 9.47 -13.31
CA MET A 385 -8.59 9.22 -13.94
C MET A 385 -9.04 10.38 -14.84
N THR A 386 -8.88 11.61 -14.37
CA THR A 386 -9.24 12.81 -15.13
C THR A 386 -8.46 12.93 -16.43
N ASP A 387 -7.13 12.73 -16.36
CA ASP A 387 -6.25 12.79 -17.52
C ASP A 387 -6.62 11.70 -18.54
N TYR A 388 -6.85 10.47 -18.07
CA TYR A 388 -7.27 9.37 -18.93
C TYR A 388 -8.60 9.62 -19.65
N ILE A 389 -9.58 10.25 -18.99
CA ILE A 389 -10.87 10.58 -19.61
C ILE A 389 -10.72 11.69 -20.65
N LYS A 390 -9.81 12.65 -20.46
CA LYS A 390 -9.60 13.76 -21.41
C LYS A 390 -8.92 13.30 -22.71
N ASP A 391 -8.04 12.31 -22.61
CA ASP A 391 -7.30 11.75 -23.75
C ASP A 391 -8.14 10.78 -24.62
N LYS A 392 -9.43 10.61 -24.30
CA LYS A 392 -10.38 9.70 -24.95
C LYS A 392 -11.61 10.44 -25.44
#